data_AF-A0A1I5Z3F7-F1
#
_entry.id   AF-A0A1I5Z3F7-F1
#
_cell.length_a   1.000
_cell.length_b   1.000
_cell.length_c   1.000
_cell.angle_alpha   90.00
_cell.angle_beta   90.00
_cell.angle_gamma   90.00
#
_symmetry.space_group_name_H-M   'P 1'
#
loop_
_entity.id
_entity.type
_entity.pdbx_description
1 polymer ?
#
loop_
_entity_poly.entity_id
_entity_poly.type
_entity_poly.pdbx_seq_one_letter_code
_entity_poly.pdbx_strand_id
1 'polypeptide(L)'
;MARTISVGAQSFAKIRENNSFYVDKTDFIREWWDGLDDVTLITRPRRFGKTLNMSMVECFFSNKYAGRDDLFEGLKIWEDKKFREIQGTFPVIFLSFAGIKQDTFQSTVEVINQKIADLYNAFSWLPEKLDMSENDKLYFKSVCMSMRDSVAGISVNKLCNWLYKYYEKKCIVILDEYDTPLQEAYIHGFWDELVGYTRALFNNTFKTNPYLERGLMTGITRVSKESIFSDLNNLNVVTTTSKEYMTCFGFTEREVFDAMREQGIPESEKTTVKRWYDGFTFGTQTDIYNPWSVTMFLDKKEPNAYWTNTSGNGLINSLLREGDRRVKQEFEKLLADDCIEATIDEQIIFDQLTGNPNAIWSLLLASGYLKVDRIIREVPEDEPVYVLRLTNFEVKRMFYGMV
;
A
#
# COMPACT_ATOMS: atom_id res chain seq x y z
N MET A 1 24.23 19.39 -10.56
CA MET A 1 23.03 20.16 -10.22
C MET A 1 22.12 19.27 -9.39
N ALA A 2 21.40 19.81 -8.42
CA ALA A 2 20.42 19.04 -7.64
C ALA A 2 19.31 18.52 -8.55
N ARG A 3 18.82 17.29 -8.34
CA ARG A 3 17.70 16.76 -9.12
C ARG A 3 16.40 17.47 -8.74
N THR A 4 15.53 17.67 -9.71
CA THR A 4 14.23 18.33 -9.49
C THR A 4 13.31 17.45 -8.64
N ILE A 5 12.65 18.04 -7.63
CA ILE A 5 11.63 17.35 -6.85
C ILE A 5 10.34 17.26 -7.66
N SER A 6 9.99 16.06 -8.12
CA SER A 6 8.71 15.84 -8.82
C SER A 6 7.61 15.46 -7.84
N VAL A 7 7.01 16.46 -7.17
CA VAL A 7 5.93 16.26 -6.20
C VAL A 7 4.76 15.49 -6.83
N GLY A 8 4.35 14.39 -6.19
CA GLY A 8 3.18 13.59 -6.59
C GLY A 8 3.39 12.67 -7.79
N ALA A 9 4.60 12.54 -8.33
CA ALA A 9 4.87 11.50 -9.31
C ALA A 9 4.74 10.10 -8.68
N GLN A 10 3.87 9.28 -9.26
CA GLN A 10 3.64 7.89 -8.85
C GLN A 10 4.21 6.87 -9.84
N SER A 11 4.69 7.32 -11.00
CA SER A 11 5.33 6.46 -12.01
C SER A 11 6.84 6.43 -11.78
N PHE A 12 7.38 5.24 -11.52
CA PHE A 12 8.81 5.04 -11.39
C PHE A 12 9.55 5.39 -12.69
N ALA A 13 9.06 4.90 -13.84
CA ALA A 13 9.64 5.22 -15.15
C ALA A 13 9.73 6.73 -15.39
N LYS A 14 8.64 7.48 -15.12
CA LYS A 14 8.63 8.94 -15.30
C LYS A 14 9.66 9.65 -14.41
N ILE A 15 9.86 9.19 -13.17
CA ILE A 15 10.87 9.76 -12.26
C ILE A 15 12.28 9.55 -12.82
N ARG A 16 12.56 8.34 -13.32
CA ARG A 16 13.87 7.97 -13.87
C ARG A 16 14.16 8.69 -15.18
N GLU A 17 13.22 8.68 -16.12
CA GLU A 17 13.34 9.32 -17.44
C GLU A 17 13.55 10.84 -17.34
N ASN A 18 12.89 11.51 -16.38
CA ASN A 18 13.05 12.95 -16.16
C ASN A 18 14.25 13.29 -15.26
N ASN A 19 15.06 12.30 -14.85
CA ASN A 19 16.13 12.45 -13.86
C ASN A 19 15.69 13.24 -12.60
N SER A 20 14.46 12.96 -12.14
CA SER A 20 13.89 13.58 -10.95
C SER A 20 14.51 13.00 -9.68
N PHE A 21 14.39 13.73 -8.58
CA PHE A 21 14.84 13.26 -7.27
C PHE A 21 14.15 11.94 -6.91
N TYR A 22 14.95 10.97 -6.51
CA TYR A 22 14.53 9.62 -6.16
C TYR A 22 15.45 9.04 -5.09
N VAL A 23 14.86 8.48 -4.05
CA VAL A 23 15.56 7.67 -3.04
C VAL A 23 15.43 6.22 -3.46
N ASP A 24 16.56 5.54 -3.59
CA ASP A 24 16.61 4.18 -4.12
C ASP A 24 16.04 3.15 -3.13
N LYS A 25 14.87 2.59 -3.49
CA LYS A 25 14.18 1.52 -2.78
C LYS A 25 14.17 0.20 -3.55
N THR A 26 15.01 0.06 -4.57
CA THR A 26 15.00 -1.12 -5.44
C THR A 26 15.44 -2.41 -4.75
N ASP A 27 16.07 -2.32 -3.58
CA ASP A 27 16.38 -3.48 -2.75
C ASP A 27 15.12 -4.25 -2.31
N PHE A 28 13.97 -3.58 -2.28
CA PHE A 28 12.68 -4.22 -2.08
C PHE A 28 12.42 -5.35 -3.08
N ILE A 29 12.81 -5.18 -4.35
CA ILE A 29 12.64 -6.21 -5.38
C ILE A 29 13.44 -7.46 -5.01
N ARG A 30 14.66 -7.27 -4.49
CA ARG A 30 15.53 -8.37 -4.07
C ARG A 30 14.94 -9.10 -2.88
N GLU A 31 14.64 -8.37 -1.80
CA GLU A 31 14.06 -8.96 -0.58
C GLU A 31 12.77 -9.73 -0.89
N TRP A 32 11.85 -9.13 -1.67
CA TRP A 32 10.59 -9.75 -2.03
C TRP A 32 10.78 -10.97 -2.94
N TRP A 33 11.62 -10.86 -3.96
CA TRP A 33 11.86 -11.96 -4.89
C TRP A 33 12.55 -13.15 -4.21
N ASP A 34 13.51 -12.90 -3.34
CA ASP A 34 14.22 -13.98 -2.64
C ASP A 34 13.43 -14.57 -1.47
N GLY A 35 12.39 -13.89 -0.97
CA GLY A 35 11.50 -14.40 0.07
C GLY A 35 10.62 -15.59 -0.35
N LEU A 36 10.46 -15.82 -1.65
CA LEU A 36 9.69 -16.93 -2.26
C LEU A 36 8.20 -17.05 -1.85
N ASP A 37 7.63 -16.05 -1.17
CA ASP A 37 6.20 -16.03 -0.86
C ASP A 37 5.35 -16.00 -2.14
N ASP A 38 4.31 -16.85 -2.18
CA ASP A 38 3.35 -16.88 -3.30
C ASP A 38 2.58 -15.57 -3.38
N VAL A 39 2.11 -15.03 -2.25
CA VAL A 39 1.40 -13.76 -2.18
C VAL A 39 1.78 -12.99 -0.93
N THR A 40 2.20 -11.74 -1.12
CA THR A 40 2.56 -10.84 -0.03
C THR A 40 1.57 -9.68 0.04
N LEU A 41 1.00 -9.44 1.22
CA LEU A 41 0.24 -8.23 1.53
C LEU A 41 1.10 -7.29 2.36
N ILE A 42 1.35 -6.08 1.85
CA ILE A 42 2.12 -5.04 2.55
C ILE A 42 1.19 -3.93 3.02
N THR A 43 1.09 -3.76 4.33
CA THR A 43 0.33 -2.66 4.93
C THR A 43 1.28 -1.59 5.43
N ARG A 44 1.11 -0.36 4.91
CA ARG A 44 1.87 0.81 5.33
C ARG A 44 0.95 2.03 5.37
N PRO A 45 1.26 3.04 6.20
CA PRO A 45 0.46 4.25 6.27
C PRO A 45 0.31 4.95 4.91
N ARG A 46 -0.65 5.87 4.83
CA ARG A 46 -0.89 6.66 3.61
C ARG A 46 0.34 7.48 3.23
N ARG A 47 0.58 7.62 1.92
CA ARG A 47 1.71 8.40 1.36
C ARG A 47 3.12 7.86 1.68
N PHE A 48 3.25 6.60 2.09
CA PHE A 48 4.56 5.93 2.32
C PHE A 48 5.26 5.37 1.07
N GLY A 49 4.83 5.81 -0.12
CA GLY A 49 5.45 5.37 -1.38
C GLY A 49 4.95 4.01 -1.90
N LYS A 50 3.84 3.47 -1.38
CA LYS A 50 3.27 2.18 -1.81
C LYS A 50 3.10 2.09 -3.34
N THR A 51 2.28 2.98 -3.91
CA THR A 51 2.04 3.03 -5.37
C THR A 51 3.32 3.22 -6.19
N LEU A 52 4.25 4.06 -5.72
CA LEU A 52 5.52 4.27 -6.44
C LEU A 52 6.39 3.00 -6.43
N ASN A 53 6.45 2.30 -5.29
CA ASN A 53 7.13 1.01 -5.21
C ASN A 53 6.43 -0.05 -6.07
N MET A 54 5.10 -0.07 -6.11
CA MET A 54 4.36 -0.98 -7.00
C MET A 54 4.65 -0.69 -8.47
N SER A 55 4.71 0.59 -8.86
CA SER A 55 5.13 1.00 -10.22
C SER A 55 6.58 0.58 -10.52
N MET A 56 7.48 0.66 -9.53
CA MET A 56 8.86 0.19 -9.67
C MET A 56 8.92 -1.32 -9.89
N VAL A 57 8.16 -2.12 -9.13
CA VAL A 57 8.06 -3.58 -9.32
C VAL A 57 7.48 -3.92 -10.70
N GLU A 58 6.43 -3.22 -11.14
CA GLU A 58 5.89 -3.38 -12.49
C GLU A 58 6.95 -3.08 -13.56
N CYS A 59 7.66 -1.95 -13.45
CA CYS A 59 8.73 -1.58 -14.38
C CYS A 59 9.87 -2.62 -14.40
N PHE A 60 10.13 -3.28 -13.27
CA PHE A 60 11.21 -4.24 -13.17
C PHE A 60 10.84 -5.57 -13.81
N PHE A 61 9.66 -6.12 -13.54
CA PHE A 61 9.31 -7.47 -14.00
C PHE A 61 8.58 -7.52 -15.34
N SER A 62 7.80 -6.49 -15.68
CA SER A 62 6.84 -6.57 -16.79
C SER A 62 7.50 -6.62 -18.16
N ASN A 63 7.06 -7.55 -19.02
CA ASN A 63 7.45 -7.64 -20.44
C ASN A 63 7.28 -6.33 -21.22
N LYS A 64 6.41 -5.42 -20.75
CA LYS A 64 6.26 -4.07 -21.31
C LYS A 64 7.55 -3.24 -21.23
N TYR A 65 8.41 -3.53 -20.27
CA TYR A 65 9.68 -2.85 -20.00
C TYR A 65 10.89 -3.72 -20.35
N ALA A 66 10.73 -4.75 -21.17
CA ALA A 66 11.87 -5.53 -21.67
C ALA A 66 12.89 -4.60 -22.36
N GLY A 67 14.16 -4.70 -21.97
CA GLY A 67 15.26 -3.86 -22.50
C GLY A 67 15.29 -2.43 -21.95
N ARG A 68 14.57 -2.14 -20.86
CA ARG A 68 14.58 -0.84 -20.16
C ARG A 68 15.59 -0.81 -19.01
N ASP A 69 16.81 -1.25 -19.30
CA ASP A 69 17.94 -1.25 -18.38
C ASP A 69 18.23 0.16 -17.82
N ASP A 70 18.00 1.19 -18.66
CA ASP A 70 18.14 2.61 -18.36
C ASP A 70 17.37 3.04 -17.10
N LEU A 71 16.25 2.39 -16.81
CA LEU A 71 15.44 2.69 -15.62
C LEU A 71 16.13 2.29 -14.32
N PHE A 72 16.98 1.26 -14.36
CA PHE A 72 17.58 0.65 -13.17
C PHE A 72 19.08 0.88 -13.03
N GLU A 73 19.76 1.33 -14.09
CA GLU A 73 21.17 1.70 -14.03
C GLU A 73 21.48 2.68 -12.88
N GLY A 74 22.50 2.35 -12.09
CA GLY A 74 22.92 3.10 -10.91
C GLY A 74 22.06 2.90 -9.67
N LEU A 75 21.10 1.96 -9.69
CA LEU A 75 20.33 1.56 -8.51
C LEU A 75 20.85 0.22 -7.95
N LYS A 76 20.66 -0.01 -6.65
CA LYS A 76 21.16 -1.18 -5.91
C LYS A 76 20.77 -2.51 -6.54
N ILE A 77 19.53 -2.64 -7.05
CA ILE A 77 19.07 -3.89 -7.67
C ILE A 77 19.89 -4.25 -8.92
N TRP A 78 20.39 -3.23 -9.63
CA TRP A 78 21.10 -3.39 -10.90
C TRP A 78 22.55 -3.82 -10.72
N GLU A 79 23.08 -3.80 -9.50
CA GLU A 79 24.42 -4.32 -9.20
C GLU A 79 24.48 -5.86 -9.33
N ASP A 80 23.36 -6.55 -9.08
CA ASP A 80 23.28 -8.00 -9.11
C ASP A 80 22.90 -8.56 -10.50
N LYS A 81 23.75 -9.44 -11.03
CA LYS A 81 23.56 -10.07 -12.34
C LYS A 81 22.29 -10.92 -12.43
N LYS A 82 21.94 -11.62 -11.35
CA LYS A 82 20.72 -12.45 -11.30
C LYS A 82 19.48 -11.63 -11.60
N PHE A 83 19.42 -10.42 -11.05
CA PHE A 83 18.29 -9.52 -11.20
C PHE A 83 18.24 -8.88 -12.59
N ARG A 84 19.39 -8.59 -13.21
CA ARG A 84 19.44 -8.13 -14.61
C ARG A 84 18.86 -9.16 -15.59
N GLU A 85 19.12 -10.45 -15.36
CA GLU A 85 18.62 -11.53 -16.25
C GLU A 85 17.10 -11.72 -16.21
N ILE A 86 16.44 -11.32 -15.12
CA ILE A 86 14.99 -11.48 -14.95
C ILE A 86 14.20 -10.18 -15.23
N GLN A 87 14.88 -9.05 -15.45
CA GLN A 87 14.22 -7.78 -15.74
C GLN A 87 13.39 -7.88 -17.03
N GLY A 88 12.13 -7.42 -16.96
CA GLY A 88 11.24 -7.34 -18.10
C GLY A 88 10.87 -8.70 -18.71
N THR A 89 10.90 -9.77 -17.91
CA THR A 89 10.68 -11.14 -18.40
C THR A 89 9.37 -11.78 -17.95
N PHE A 90 8.53 -11.12 -17.16
CA PHE A 90 7.24 -11.66 -16.70
C PHE A 90 6.04 -10.91 -17.29
N PRO A 91 4.93 -11.59 -17.61
CA PRO A 91 3.65 -10.91 -17.75
C PRO A 91 3.21 -10.38 -16.37
N VAL A 92 3.01 -9.06 -16.28
CA VAL A 92 2.52 -8.40 -15.07
C VAL A 92 1.12 -7.86 -15.30
N ILE A 93 0.20 -8.17 -14.38
CA ILE A 93 -1.12 -7.56 -14.28
C ILE A 93 -1.08 -6.57 -13.12
N PHE A 94 -1.41 -5.32 -13.38
CA PHE A 94 -1.48 -4.27 -12.38
C PHE A 94 -2.91 -3.74 -12.26
N LEU A 95 -3.46 -3.77 -11.05
CA LEU A 95 -4.74 -3.16 -10.69
C LEU A 95 -4.55 -2.24 -9.49
N SER A 96 -5.25 -1.10 -9.49
CA SER A 96 -5.25 -0.18 -8.35
C SER A 96 -6.67 0.19 -7.97
N PHE A 97 -6.96 0.05 -6.68
CA PHE A 97 -8.24 0.37 -6.06
C PHE A 97 -8.23 1.74 -5.34
N ALA A 98 -7.12 2.48 -5.40
CA ALA A 98 -6.93 3.79 -4.78
C ALA A 98 -8.02 4.84 -5.12
N GLY A 99 -8.61 4.73 -6.30
CA GLY A 99 -9.65 5.64 -6.81
C GLY A 99 -11.09 5.19 -6.57
N ILE A 100 -11.31 4.05 -5.91
CA ILE A 100 -12.64 3.46 -5.73
C ILE A 100 -13.22 3.98 -4.41
N LYS A 101 -13.89 5.13 -4.49
CA LYS A 101 -14.39 5.92 -3.35
C LYS A 101 -15.90 6.14 -3.38
N GLN A 102 -16.60 5.14 -3.90
CA GLN A 102 -18.04 5.17 -4.07
C GLN A 102 -18.75 4.93 -2.73
N ASP A 103 -19.92 5.54 -2.56
CA ASP A 103 -20.73 5.50 -1.34
C ASP A 103 -21.86 4.45 -1.39
N THR A 104 -21.94 3.67 -2.47
CA THR A 104 -22.92 2.60 -2.65
C THR A 104 -22.27 1.35 -3.23
N PHE A 105 -22.82 0.18 -2.88
CA PHE A 105 -22.35 -1.11 -3.40
C PHE A 105 -22.35 -1.16 -4.94
N GLN A 106 -23.46 -0.78 -5.57
CA GLN A 106 -23.64 -0.88 -7.02
C GLN A 106 -22.59 -0.06 -7.77
N SER A 107 -22.40 1.21 -7.40
CA SER A 107 -21.42 2.08 -8.07
C SER A 107 -19.98 1.62 -7.78
N THR A 108 -19.70 1.09 -6.59
CA THR A 108 -18.40 0.50 -6.24
C THR A 108 -18.06 -0.68 -7.16
N VAL A 109 -19.01 -1.61 -7.34
CA VAL A 109 -18.85 -2.77 -8.23
C VAL A 109 -18.68 -2.33 -9.69
N GLU A 110 -19.45 -1.35 -10.16
CA GLU A 110 -19.31 -0.80 -11.51
C GLU A 110 -17.90 -0.25 -11.76
N VAL A 111 -17.34 0.49 -10.80
CA VAL A 111 -15.98 1.04 -10.92
C VAL A 111 -14.92 -0.06 -10.84
N ILE A 112 -15.07 -1.07 -9.98
CA ILE A 112 -14.17 -2.24 -9.98
C ILE A 112 -14.24 -2.96 -11.34
N ASN A 113 -15.44 -3.20 -11.85
CA ASN A 113 -15.67 -3.82 -13.14
C ASN A 113 -15.04 -3.01 -14.29
N GLN A 114 -15.15 -1.67 -14.25
CA GLN A 114 -14.50 -0.80 -15.22
C GLN A 114 -12.98 -0.92 -15.18
N LYS A 115 -12.36 -0.99 -13.99
CA LYS A 115 -10.91 -1.22 -13.87
C LYS A 115 -10.48 -2.55 -14.49
N ILE A 116 -11.27 -3.61 -14.29
CA ILE A 116 -11.01 -4.91 -14.92
C ILE A 116 -11.23 -4.84 -16.44
N ALA A 117 -12.24 -4.11 -16.92
CA ALA A 117 -12.47 -3.91 -18.35
C ALA A 117 -11.32 -3.13 -19.01
N ASP A 118 -10.81 -2.08 -18.35
CA ASP A 118 -9.64 -1.31 -18.81
C ASP A 118 -8.39 -2.20 -18.91
N LEU A 119 -8.21 -3.10 -17.95
CA LEU A 119 -7.15 -4.11 -17.99
C LEU A 119 -7.30 -5.02 -19.23
N TYR A 120 -8.50 -5.52 -19.51
CA TYR A 120 -8.76 -6.33 -20.71
C TYR A 120 -8.51 -5.54 -22.00
N ASN A 121 -8.88 -4.27 -22.04
CA ASN A 121 -8.62 -3.40 -23.19
C ASN A 121 -7.12 -3.22 -23.48
N ALA A 122 -6.28 -3.16 -22.43
CA ALA A 122 -4.82 -3.12 -22.58
C ALA A 122 -4.24 -4.40 -23.23
N PHE A 123 -4.99 -5.52 -23.17
CA PHE A 123 -4.67 -6.80 -23.81
C PHE A 123 -5.62 -7.13 -24.97
N SER A 124 -6.26 -6.12 -25.59
CA SER A 124 -7.19 -6.32 -26.71
C SER A 124 -6.58 -6.99 -27.94
N TRP A 125 -5.24 -6.98 -28.06
CA TRP A 125 -4.49 -7.71 -29.08
C TRP A 125 -4.43 -9.23 -28.84
N LEU A 126 -4.69 -9.69 -27.62
CA LEU A 126 -4.50 -11.09 -27.22
C LEU A 126 -5.39 -12.06 -28.01
N PRO A 127 -6.70 -11.80 -28.25
CA PRO A 127 -7.55 -12.70 -29.02
C PRO A 127 -7.16 -12.88 -30.49
N GLU A 128 -6.38 -11.96 -31.05
CA GLU A 128 -5.87 -12.05 -32.42
C GLU A 128 -4.53 -12.78 -32.49
N LYS A 129 -3.71 -12.66 -31.42
CA LYS A 129 -2.36 -13.23 -31.36
C LYS A 129 -2.31 -14.62 -30.75
N LEU A 130 -3.27 -14.95 -29.88
CA LEU A 130 -3.44 -16.24 -29.27
C LEU A 130 -4.56 -16.99 -30.00
N ASP A 131 -4.34 -18.25 -30.34
CA ASP A 131 -5.36 -19.13 -30.92
C ASP A 131 -6.42 -19.50 -29.86
N MET A 132 -7.26 -18.53 -29.53
CA MET A 132 -8.32 -18.64 -28.54
C MET A 132 -9.55 -19.32 -29.17
N SER A 133 -10.18 -20.22 -28.41
CA SER A 133 -11.48 -20.77 -28.79
C SER A 133 -12.54 -19.68 -28.92
N GLU A 134 -13.59 -19.90 -29.71
CA GLU A 134 -14.69 -18.94 -29.83
C GLU A 134 -15.36 -18.63 -28.49
N ASN A 135 -15.46 -19.61 -27.59
CA ASN A 135 -15.98 -19.40 -26.24
C ASN A 135 -15.08 -18.47 -25.40
N ASP A 136 -13.76 -18.61 -25.51
CA ASP A 136 -12.82 -17.73 -24.82
C ASP A 136 -12.87 -16.30 -25.41
N LYS A 137 -13.02 -16.15 -26.74
CA LYS A 137 -13.21 -14.84 -27.38
C LYS A 137 -14.52 -14.18 -26.92
N LEU A 138 -15.61 -14.95 -26.81
CA LEU A 138 -16.89 -14.46 -26.27
C LEU A 138 -16.75 -14.04 -24.81
N TYR A 139 -16.05 -14.83 -23.98
CA TYR A 139 -15.77 -14.46 -22.60
C TYR A 139 -14.97 -13.15 -22.54
N PHE A 140 -13.89 -13.03 -23.32
CA PHE A 140 -13.04 -11.84 -23.34
C PHE A 140 -13.87 -10.58 -23.62
N LYS A 141 -14.80 -10.65 -24.59
CA LYS A 141 -15.71 -9.54 -24.95
C LYS A 141 -16.79 -9.26 -23.90
N SER A 142 -17.09 -10.21 -23.02
CA SER A 142 -18.10 -10.06 -21.96
C SER A 142 -17.60 -9.32 -20.73
N VAL A 143 -16.29 -9.10 -20.61
CA VAL A 143 -15.69 -8.33 -19.52
C VAL A 143 -15.90 -6.84 -19.82
N CYS A 144 -16.82 -6.24 -19.08
CA CYS A 144 -17.21 -4.84 -19.22
C CYS A 144 -17.72 -4.29 -17.88
N MET A 145 -18.00 -2.99 -17.81
CA MET A 145 -18.49 -2.32 -16.60
C MET A 145 -19.75 -2.98 -16.01
N SER A 146 -20.68 -3.41 -16.86
CA SER A 146 -21.95 -4.04 -16.47
C SER A 146 -21.88 -5.57 -16.41
N MET A 147 -20.67 -6.15 -16.31
CA MET A 147 -20.52 -7.60 -16.21
C MET A 147 -21.11 -8.14 -14.91
N ARG A 148 -21.51 -9.41 -14.93
CA ARG A 148 -22.00 -10.11 -13.74
C ARG A 148 -20.85 -10.40 -12.77
N ASP A 149 -21.15 -10.47 -11.48
CA ASP A 149 -20.18 -10.79 -10.42
C ASP A 149 -19.42 -12.09 -10.69
N SER A 150 -20.10 -13.10 -11.27
CA SER A 150 -19.46 -14.37 -11.63
C SER A 150 -18.42 -14.23 -12.76
N VAL A 151 -18.58 -13.25 -13.65
CA VAL A 151 -17.58 -12.92 -14.69
C VAL A 151 -16.43 -12.13 -14.06
N ALA A 152 -16.76 -11.15 -13.23
CA ALA A 152 -15.76 -10.35 -12.51
C ALA A 152 -14.85 -11.25 -11.66
N GLY A 153 -15.44 -12.15 -10.87
CA GLY A 153 -14.75 -12.99 -9.89
C GLY A 153 -13.66 -13.89 -10.48
N ILE A 154 -13.77 -14.33 -11.74
CA ILE A 154 -12.74 -15.18 -12.39
C ILE A 154 -11.95 -14.46 -13.49
N SER A 155 -12.25 -13.18 -13.75
CA SER A 155 -11.69 -12.41 -14.88
C SER A 155 -10.15 -12.36 -14.85
N VAL A 156 -9.54 -11.96 -13.73
CA VAL A 156 -8.08 -11.85 -13.61
C VAL A 156 -7.41 -13.22 -13.76
N ASN A 157 -8.00 -14.28 -13.21
CA ASN A 157 -7.52 -15.66 -13.41
C ASN A 157 -7.54 -16.08 -14.89
N LYS A 158 -8.65 -15.79 -15.59
CA LYS A 158 -8.78 -16.05 -17.03
C LYS A 158 -7.73 -15.29 -17.84
N LEU A 159 -7.49 -14.02 -17.51
CA LEU A 159 -6.44 -13.25 -18.14
C LEU A 159 -5.04 -13.83 -17.87
N CYS A 160 -4.73 -14.24 -16.63
CA CYS A 160 -3.47 -14.92 -16.30
C CYS A 160 -3.26 -16.19 -17.13
N ASN A 161 -4.31 -16.99 -17.34
CA ASN A 161 -4.27 -18.18 -18.19
C ASN A 161 -3.86 -17.85 -19.62
N TRP A 162 -4.53 -16.87 -20.25
CA TRP A 162 -4.22 -16.52 -21.63
C TRP A 162 -2.83 -15.87 -21.78
N LEU A 163 -2.42 -15.05 -20.81
CA LEU A 163 -1.06 -14.52 -20.77
C LEU A 163 -0.01 -15.62 -20.58
N TYR A 164 -0.28 -16.61 -19.73
CA TYR A 164 0.57 -17.79 -19.56
C TYR A 164 0.69 -18.58 -20.87
N LYS A 165 -0.41 -18.80 -21.59
CA LYS A 165 -0.38 -19.49 -22.89
C LYS A 165 0.41 -18.71 -23.95
N TYR A 166 0.36 -17.38 -23.91
CA TYR A 166 1.04 -16.53 -24.89
C TYR A 166 2.54 -16.36 -24.59
N TYR A 167 2.89 -16.11 -23.33
CA TYR A 167 4.27 -15.83 -22.90
C TYR A 167 5.02 -17.07 -22.37
N GLU A 168 4.35 -18.20 -22.22
CA GLU A 168 4.86 -19.45 -21.60
C GLU A 168 5.44 -19.23 -20.19
N LYS A 169 4.92 -18.22 -19.49
CA LYS A 169 5.41 -17.81 -18.18
C LYS A 169 4.27 -17.35 -17.29
N LYS A 170 4.32 -17.77 -16.03
CA LYS A 170 3.31 -17.41 -15.02
C LYS A 170 3.32 -15.90 -14.75
N CYS A 171 2.17 -15.38 -14.35
CA CYS A 171 1.92 -13.95 -14.19
C CYS A 171 2.27 -13.45 -12.79
N ILE A 172 2.82 -12.24 -12.70
CA ILE A 172 2.86 -11.49 -11.45
C ILE A 172 1.60 -10.61 -11.39
N VAL A 173 0.86 -10.66 -10.29
CA VAL A 173 -0.34 -9.84 -10.09
C VAL A 173 -0.10 -8.84 -8.97
N ILE A 174 -0.22 -7.55 -9.29
CA ILE A 174 -0.09 -6.45 -8.34
C ILE A 174 -1.47 -5.81 -8.12
N LEU A 175 -1.90 -5.73 -6.86
CA LEU A 175 -3.13 -5.04 -6.45
C LEU A 175 -2.81 -3.93 -5.44
N ASP A 176 -2.79 -2.70 -5.91
CA ASP A 176 -2.47 -1.52 -5.10
C ASP A 176 -3.71 -0.95 -4.41
N GLU A 177 -3.58 -0.61 -3.13
CA GLU A 177 -4.62 -0.03 -2.26
C GLU A 177 -5.94 -0.84 -2.22
N TYR A 178 -5.82 -2.17 -2.06
CA TYR A 178 -6.94 -3.13 -2.09
C TYR A 178 -8.07 -2.79 -1.09
N ASP A 179 -7.71 -2.15 0.03
CA ASP A 179 -8.57 -1.87 1.17
C ASP A 179 -9.37 -0.58 1.03
N THR A 180 -9.08 0.27 0.04
CA THR A 180 -9.79 1.54 -0.18
C THR A 180 -11.31 1.36 -0.30
N PRO A 181 -11.84 0.53 -1.23
CA PRO A 181 -13.28 0.35 -1.36
C PRO A 181 -13.91 -0.33 -0.14
N LEU A 182 -13.13 -1.14 0.60
CA LEU A 182 -13.60 -1.77 1.84
C LEU A 182 -13.78 -0.76 2.97
N GLN A 183 -12.89 0.23 3.07
CA GLN A 183 -13.03 1.34 4.03
C GLN A 183 -14.30 2.14 3.75
N GLU A 184 -14.59 2.43 2.49
CA GLU A 184 -15.79 3.18 2.10
C GLU A 184 -17.07 2.36 2.31
N ALA A 185 -17.03 1.06 1.99
CA ALA A 185 -18.14 0.14 2.28
C ALA A 185 -18.47 0.06 3.77
N TYR A 186 -17.46 0.13 4.63
CA TYR A 186 -17.67 0.20 6.07
C TYR A 186 -18.33 1.52 6.48
N ILE A 187 -17.80 2.67 6.01
CA ILE A 187 -18.33 4.01 6.34
C ILE A 187 -19.79 4.16 5.90
N HIS A 188 -20.14 3.60 4.75
CA HIS A 188 -21.43 3.78 4.10
C HIS A 188 -22.39 2.59 4.28
N GLY A 189 -22.00 1.55 5.03
CA GLY A 189 -22.88 0.47 5.48
C GLY A 189 -23.23 -0.59 4.42
N PHE A 190 -22.32 -0.87 3.47
CA PHE A 190 -22.48 -1.94 2.46
C PHE A 190 -21.31 -2.96 2.49
N TRP A 191 -20.75 -3.17 3.68
CA TRP A 191 -19.57 -4.01 3.92
C TRP A 191 -19.77 -5.45 3.47
N ASP A 192 -20.86 -6.09 3.91
CA ASP A 192 -21.08 -7.53 3.70
C ASP A 192 -21.23 -7.87 2.21
N GLU A 193 -21.92 -7.02 1.46
CA GLU A 193 -22.10 -7.15 0.02
C GLU A 193 -20.76 -7.05 -0.73
N LEU A 194 -19.96 -6.03 -0.40
CA LEU A 194 -18.66 -5.84 -1.05
C LEU A 194 -17.64 -6.92 -0.68
N VAL A 195 -17.66 -7.38 0.57
CA VAL A 195 -16.85 -8.53 1.02
C VAL A 195 -17.19 -9.77 0.19
N GLY A 196 -18.47 -10.06 -0.03
CA GLY A 196 -18.90 -11.18 -0.86
C GLY A 196 -18.35 -11.12 -2.29
N TYR A 197 -18.45 -9.95 -2.93
CA TYR A 197 -17.92 -9.71 -4.27
C TYR A 197 -16.38 -9.85 -4.33
N THR A 198 -15.66 -9.19 -3.41
CA THR A 198 -14.19 -9.17 -3.39
C THR A 198 -13.59 -10.52 -3.02
N ARG A 199 -14.22 -11.28 -2.13
CA ARG A 199 -13.79 -12.64 -1.76
C ARG A 199 -13.68 -13.54 -2.99
N ALA A 200 -14.68 -13.54 -3.86
CA ALA A 200 -14.66 -14.33 -5.09
C ALA A 200 -13.50 -13.89 -6.01
N LEU A 201 -13.36 -12.59 -6.25
CA LEU A 201 -12.28 -12.04 -7.09
C LEU A 201 -10.90 -12.39 -6.54
N PHE A 202 -10.67 -12.15 -5.26
CA PHE A 202 -9.34 -12.34 -4.66
C PHE A 202 -9.00 -13.82 -4.52
N ASN A 203 -9.94 -14.68 -4.13
CA ASN A 203 -9.69 -16.13 -4.04
C ASN A 203 -9.25 -16.72 -5.38
N ASN A 204 -9.99 -16.42 -6.46
CA ASN A 204 -9.68 -16.88 -7.80
C ASN A 204 -8.39 -16.29 -8.36
N THR A 205 -7.96 -15.12 -7.87
CA THR A 205 -6.75 -14.44 -8.35
C THR A 205 -5.49 -14.88 -7.60
N PHE A 206 -5.56 -14.94 -6.27
CA PHE A 206 -4.40 -15.04 -5.39
C PHE A 206 -4.23 -16.40 -4.69
N LYS A 207 -5.23 -17.28 -4.71
CA LYS A 207 -5.13 -18.61 -4.08
C LYS A 207 -5.32 -19.77 -5.04
N THR A 208 -6.37 -19.75 -5.84
CA THR A 208 -6.71 -20.87 -6.73
C THR A 208 -6.25 -20.65 -8.17
N ASN A 209 -5.26 -19.77 -8.37
CA ASN A 209 -4.72 -19.40 -9.68
C ASN A 209 -3.44 -20.19 -10.00
N PRO A 210 -3.50 -21.25 -10.83
CA PRO A 210 -2.31 -22.03 -11.18
C PRO A 210 -1.33 -21.26 -12.10
N TYR A 211 -1.78 -20.14 -12.67
CA TYR A 211 -1.00 -19.30 -13.57
C TYR A 211 -0.36 -18.11 -12.86
N LEU A 212 -0.52 -17.99 -11.54
CA LEU A 212 0.14 -16.99 -10.72
C LEU A 212 1.57 -17.43 -10.41
N GLU A 213 2.54 -16.58 -10.72
CA GLU A 213 3.92 -16.70 -10.26
C GLU A 213 4.01 -16.14 -8.84
N ARG A 214 3.61 -14.87 -8.67
CA ARG A 214 3.53 -14.18 -7.38
C ARG A 214 2.48 -13.10 -7.35
N GLY A 215 1.90 -12.87 -6.18
CA GLY A 215 0.99 -11.76 -5.91
C GLY A 215 1.60 -10.73 -4.96
N LEU A 216 1.35 -9.45 -5.23
CA LEU A 216 1.73 -8.36 -4.35
C LEU A 216 0.52 -7.45 -4.12
N MET A 217 0.08 -7.34 -2.88
CA MET A 217 -1.03 -6.49 -2.48
C MET A 217 -0.52 -5.36 -1.59
N THR A 218 -1.12 -4.17 -1.69
CA THR A 218 -0.80 -3.06 -0.78
C THR A 218 -2.07 -2.47 -0.17
N GLY A 219 -1.96 -2.03 1.07
CA GLY A 219 -3.04 -1.33 1.76
C GLY A 219 -2.54 -0.52 2.95
N ILE A 220 -3.46 0.00 3.75
CA ILE A 220 -3.18 0.64 5.03
C ILE A 220 -3.39 -0.36 6.16
N THR A 221 -4.47 -1.14 6.08
CA THR A 221 -4.83 -2.12 7.10
C THR A 221 -4.89 -3.51 6.52
N ARG A 222 -4.77 -4.50 7.41
CA ARG A 222 -5.17 -5.87 7.10
C ARG A 222 -6.63 -5.99 7.53
N VAL A 223 -7.53 -6.10 6.56
CA VAL A 223 -8.93 -6.45 6.85
C VAL A 223 -8.95 -7.87 7.44
N SER A 224 -9.80 -8.12 8.45
CA SER A 224 -9.83 -9.38 9.19
C SER A 224 -9.99 -10.66 8.33
N LYS A 225 -9.49 -11.77 8.90
CA LYS A 225 -9.70 -13.14 8.44
C LYS A 225 -11.18 -13.53 8.34
N GLU A 226 -12.12 -12.98 9.10
CA GLU A 226 -13.50 -13.47 9.05
C GLU A 226 -14.30 -13.00 7.81
N SER A 227 -13.80 -11.99 7.06
CA SER A 227 -14.52 -11.42 5.91
C SER A 227 -13.96 -11.87 4.55
N ILE A 228 -12.75 -11.46 4.16
CA ILE A 228 -12.19 -11.69 2.82
C ILE A 228 -11.05 -12.70 2.87
N PHE A 229 -10.29 -12.69 3.97
CA PHE A 229 -9.04 -13.44 4.09
C PHE A 229 -9.18 -14.81 4.75
N SER A 230 -10.38 -15.21 5.18
CA SER A 230 -10.67 -16.59 5.66
C SER A 230 -10.32 -17.59 4.57
N ASP A 231 -10.69 -17.23 3.35
CA ASP A 231 -10.42 -18.01 2.16
C ASP A 231 -9.04 -17.73 1.55
N LEU A 232 -8.25 -16.75 2.03
CA LEU A 232 -6.90 -16.42 1.54
C LEU A 232 -5.85 -16.67 2.63
N ASN A 233 -5.78 -17.91 3.09
CA ASN A 233 -4.87 -18.35 4.13
C ASN A 233 -3.41 -18.57 3.66
N ASN A 234 -3.06 -18.18 2.43
CA ASN A 234 -1.72 -18.31 1.84
C ASN A 234 -0.94 -16.97 1.79
N LEU A 235 -1.45 -15.92 2.43
CA LEU A 235 -0.83 -14.59 2.43
C LEU A 235 0.26 -14.47 3.48
N ASN A 236 1.46 -14.06 3.06
CA ASN A 236 2.41 -13.43 3.96
C ASN A 236 1.98 -11.97 4.19
N VAL A 237 1.71 -11.60 5.44
CA VAL A 237 1.19 -10.26 5.78
C VAL A 237 2.27 -9.47 6.51
N VAL A 238 2.76 -8.42 5.85
CA VAL A 238 3.78 -7.51 6.37
C VAL A 238 3.14 -6.21 6.83
N THR A 239 3.13 -6.00 8.14
CA THR A 239 2.53 -4.84 8.81
C THR A 239 3.59 -3.88 9.33
N THR A 240 3.19 -2.82 10.04
CA THR A 240 4.12 -1.83 10.60
C THR A 240 5.01 -2.40 11.70
N THR A 241 4.67 -3.52 12.31
CA THR A 241 5.46 -4.17 13.38
C THR A 241 6.34 -5.32 12.85
N SER A 242 6.09 -5.77 11.61
CA SER A 242 6.91 -6.76 10.90
C SER A 242 8.34 -6.27 10.68
N LYS A 243 9.31 -7.20 10.64
CA LYS A 243 10.72 -6.89 10.40
C LYS A 243 11.08 -6.91 8.91
N GLU A 244 10.16 -7.34 8.07
CA GLU A 244 10.29 -7.37 6.62
C GLU A 244 10.09 -5.97 6.03
N TYR A 245 10.91 -5.62 5.04
CA TYR A 245 10.78 -4.39 4.25
C TYR A 245 10.80 -3.09 5.10
N MET A 246 11.45 -3.09 6.25
CA MET A 246 11.43 -1.97 7.22
C MET A 246 11.92 -0.64 6.63
N THR A 247 12.88 -0.68 5.71
CA THR A 247 13.47 0.50 5.07
C THR A 247 13.01 0.68 3.62
N CYS A 248 12.19 -0.25 3.10
CA CYS A 248 11.71 -0.23 1.71
C CYS A 248 10.57 0.79 1.48
N PHE A 249 9.86 1.16 2.55
CA PHE A 249 8.78 2.15 2.53
C PHE A 249 9.08 3.25 3.54
N GLY A 250 8.87 4.51 3.15
CA GLY A 250 9.37 5.64 3.94
C GLY A 250 10.83 5.99 3.65
N PHE A 251 11.30 7.09 4.21
CA PHE A 251 12.70 7.48 4.16
C PHE A 251 13.34 7.30 5.53
N THR A 252 14.52 6.70 5.57
CA THR A 252 15.37 6.69 6.77
C THR A 252 15.91 8.10 7.01
N GLU A 253 16.26 8.40 8.26
CA GLU A 253 16.95 9.64 8.61
C GLU A 253 18.12 9.98 7.70
N ARG A 254 18.97 8.97 7.42
CA ARG A 254 20.12 9.14 6.52
C ARG A 254 19.67 9.60 5.14
N GLU A 255 18.68 8.96 4.55
CA GLU A 255 18.16 9.32 3.22
C GLU A 255 17.56 10.73 3.20
N VAL A 256 16.85 11.13 4.27
CA VAL A 256 16.33 12.50 4.40
C VAL A 256 17.47 13.51 4.44
N PHE A 257 18.50 13.25 5.24
CA PHE A 257 19.64 14.16 5.37
C PHE A 257 20.50 14.21 4.11
N ASP A 258 20.65 13.09 3.40
CA ASP A 258 21.33 13.04 2.11
C ASP A 258 20.55 13.87 1.06
N ALA A 259 19.21 13.76 1.07
CA ALA A 259 18.34 14.56 0.22
C ALA A 259 18.41 16.06 0.54
N MET A 260 18.43 16.44 1.82
CA MET A 260 18.62 17.84 2.23
C MET A 260 19.94 18.40 1.69
N ARG A 261 21.04 17.64 1.79
CA ARG A 261 22.35 18.04 1.27
C ARG A 261 22.35 18.20 -0.24
N GLU A 262 21.77 17.25 -0.98
CA GLU A 262 21.61 17.35 -2.44
C GLU A 262 20.89 18.65 -2.83
N GLN A 263 19.88 19.02 -2.04
CA GLN A 263 19.00 20.15 -2.30
C GLN A 263 19.49 21.48 -1.69
N GLY A 264 20.73 21.52 -1.18
CA GLY A 264 21.35 22.72 -0.60
C GLY A 264 20.69 23.24 0.67
N ILE A 265 19.93 22.40 1.38
CA ILE A 265 19.28 22.78 2.65
C ILE A 265 20.32 22.72 3.78
N PRO A 266 20.46 23.78 4.60
CA PRO A 266 21.45 23.81 5.68
C PRO A 266 21.24 22.72 6.74
N GLU A 267 22.34 22.24 7.31
CA GLU A 267 22.35 21.28 8.42
C GLU A 267 21.58 21.77 9.65
N SER A 268 21.48 23.09 9.86
CA SER A 268 20.69 23.69 10.95
C SER A 268 19.20 23.36 10.88
N GLU A 269 18.67 23.02 9.70
CA GLU A 269 17.25 22.66 9.52
C GLU A 269 16.95 21.22 9.98
N LYS A 270 17.96 20.38 10.25
CA LYS A 270 17.75 18.97 10.62
C LYS A 270 16.87 18.82 11.85
N THR A 271 17.06 19.68 12.86
CA THR A 271 16.24 19.65 14.09
C THR A 271 14.78 19.98 13.81
N THR A 272 14.53 20.93 12.90
CA THR A 272 13.18 21.28 12.44
C THR A 272 12.55 20.12 11.69
N VAL A 273 13.26 19.56 10.70
CA VAL A 273 12.78 18.42 9.89
C VAL A 273 12.47 17.20 10.78
N LYS A 274 13.34 16.90 11.75
CA LYS A 274 13.11 15.88 12.76
C LYS A 274 11.80 16.11 13.50
N ARG A 275 11.67 17.26 14.15
CA ARG A 275 10.47 17.59 14.93
C ARG A 275 9.17 17.46 14.12
N TRP A 276 9.20 17.87 12.86
CA TRP A 276 8.01 17.89 12.01
C TRP A 276 7.63 16.52 11.43
N TYR A 277 8.62 15.75 10.97
CA TYR A 277 8.38 14.62 10.06
C TYR A 277 8.90 13.27 10.56
N ASP A 278 9.73 13.28 11.60
CA ASP A 278 10.29 12.07 12.21
C ASP A 278 9.33 11.43 13.21
N GLY A 279 9.35 10.10 13.29
CA GLY A 279 8.70 9.37 14.37
C GLY A 279 8.03 8.08 13.95
N PHE A 280 8.13 7.64 12.70
CA PHE A 280 7.57 6.34 12.33
C PHE A 280 8.56 5.23 12.68
N THR A 281 8.03 4.13 13.20
CA THR A 281 8.78 2.91 13.51
C THR A 281 8.20 1.78 12.68
N PHE A 282 9.06 1.09 11.92
CA PHE A 282 8.69 -0.13 11.21
C PHE A 282 9.55 -1.30 11.69
N GLY A 283 8.92 -2.31 12.29
CA GLY A 283 9.60 -3.39 12.98
C GLY A 283 10.55 -2.84 14.04
N THR A 284 11.85 -3.05 13.86
CA THR A 284 12.90 -2.51 14.74
C THR A 284 13.57 -1.25 14.19
N GLN A 285 13.20 -0.80 13.00
CA GLN A 285 13.75 0.42 12.40
C GLN A 285 12.98 1.64 12.89
N THR A 286 13.66 2.48 13.66
CA THR A 286 13.17 3.81 14.07
C THR A 286 13.55 4.87 13.05
N ASP A 287 13.08 6.09 13.29
CA ASP A 287 13.47 7.28 12.54
C ASP A 287 13.17 7.16 11.04
N ILE A 288 11.98 6.63 10.74
CA ILE A 288 11.39 6.62 9.42
C ILE A 288 10.51 7.86 9.25
N TYR A 289 10.61 8.47 8.07
CA TYR A 289 9.95 9.71 7.70
C TYR A 289 8.94 9.44 6.58
N ASN A 290 7.84 10.20 6.60
CA ASN A 290 6.84 10.19 5.54
C ASN A 290 7.42 10.78 4.23
N PRO A 291 7.48 10.02 3.11
CA PRO A 291 8.06 10.50 1.85
C PRO A 291 7.35 11.73 1.28
N TRP A 292 6.03 11.83 1.42
CA TRP A 292 5.28 12.97 0.91
C TRP A 292 5.60 14.24 1.68
N SER A 293 5.62 14.19 3.01
CA SER A 293 5.98 15.37 3.82
C SER A 293 7.42 15.81 3.56
N VAL A 294 8.35 14.87 3.47
CA VAL A 294 9.76 15.18 3.17
C VAL A 294 9.91 15.75 1.77
N THR A 295 9.31 15.14 0.74
CA THR A 295 9.42 15.68 -0.64
C THR A 295 8.79 17.06 -0.78
N MET A 296 7.65 17.31 -0.13
CA MET A 296 7.05 18.64 -0.07
C MET A 296 7.96 19.66 0.61
N PHE A 297 8.58 19.30 1.73
CA PHE A 297 9.57 20.15 2.39
C PHE A 297 10.81 20.39 1.50
N LEU A 298 11.32 19.36 0.82
CA LEU A 298 12.47 19.50 -0.07
C LEU A 298 12.16 20.43 -1.25
N ASP A 299 10.92 20.45 -1.76
CA ASP A 299 10.47 21.36 -2.82
C ASP A 299 10.24 22.79 -2.31
N LYS A 300 9.46 22.93 -1.23
CA LYS A 300 9.00 24.23 -0.71
C LYS A 300 10.00 24.94 0.21
N LYS A 301 10.93 24.20 0.80
CA LYS A 301 11.90 24.67 1.80
C LYS A 301 11.30 25.24 3.09
N GLU A 302 10.04 24.91 3.35
CA GLU A 302 9.31 25.39 4.53
C GLU A 302 8.65 24.21 5.25
N PRO A 303 8.75 24.10 6.59
CA PRO A 303 8.04 23.08 7.32
C PRO A 303 6.55 23.38 7.39
N ASN A 304 5.72 22.44 6.97
CA ASN A 304 4.26 22.52 7.04
C ASN A 304 3.60 21.14 7.20
N ALA A 305 2.30 21.14 7.46
CA ALA A 305 1.46 19.94 7.57
C ALA A 305 1.00 19.50 6.18
N TYR A 306 1.88 18.79 5.47
CA TYR A 306 1.71 18.34 4.09
C TYR A 306 0.93 17.02 3.97
N TRP A 307 1.13 16.08 4.88
CA TRP A 307 0.48 14.77 4.89
C TRP A 307 -0.99 14.86 5.29
N THR A 308 -1.26 15.63 6.33
CA THR A 308 -2.55 15.65 7.03
C THR A 308 -3.64 16.44 6.30
N ASN A 309 -3.26 17.31 5.38
CA ASN A 309 -4.20 18.03 4.52
C ASN A 309 -4.66 17.20 3.30
N THR A 310 -4.19 15.95 3.16
CA THR A 310 -4.62 15.06 2.08
C THR A 310 -5.86 14.26 2.51
N SER A 311 -6.97 14.51 1.84
CA SER A 311 -8.31 14.04 2.17
C SER A 311 -8.41 12.51 2.37
N GLY A 312 -8.94 12.12 3.53
CA GLY A 312 -9.52 10.79 3.76
C GLY A 312 -9.56 10.34 5.21
N ASN A 313 -9.74 11.26 6.15
CA ASN A 313 -9.86 10.92 7.58
C ASN A 313 -11.29 10.55 7.98
N GLY A 314 -12.19 10.28 7.02
CA GLY A 314 -13.62 10.03 7.30
C GLY A 314 -13.83 9.00 8.39
N LEU A 315 -13.20 7.82 8.24
CA LEU A 315 -13.28 6.74 9.22
C LEU A 315 -12.77 7.16 10.62
N ILE A 316 -11.54 7.68 10.71
CA ILE A 316 -10.93 8.04 12.00
C ILE A 316 -11.68 9.20 12.65
N ASN A 317 -12.14 10.17 11.86
CA ASN A 317 -12.95 11.27 12.35
C ASN A 317 -14.28 10.75 12.93
N SER A 318 -14.94 9.79 12.25
CA SER A 318 -16.16 9.16 12.74
C SER A 318 -15.90 8.45 14.08
N LEU A 319 -14.87 7.59 14.12
CA LEU A 319 -14.52 6.81 15.30
C LEU A 319 -14.14 7.67 16.51
N LEU A 320 -13.39 8.76 16.32
CA LEU A 320 -13.04 9.67 17.41
C LEU A 320 -14.24 10.50 17.91
N ARG A 321 -15.17 10.87 17.02
CA ARG A 321 -16.38 11.63 17.39
C ARG A 321 -17.39 10.77 18.15
N GLU A 322 -17.63 9.58 17.63
CA GLU A 322 -18.56 8.57 18.17
C GLU A 322 -17.95 7.77 19.32
N GLY A 323 -16.63 7.85 19.49
CA GLY A 323 -15.89 7.21 20.57
C GLY A 323 -16.42 7.58 21.96
N ASP A 324 -16.30 6.63 22.87
CA ASP A 324 -16.76 6.76 24.25
C ASP A 324 -15.91 7.78 25.05
N ARG A 325 -16.27 7.96 26.33
CA ARG A 325 -15.54 8.87 27.22
C ARG A 325 -14.07 8.48 27.39
N ARG A 326 -13.76 7.18 27.39
CA ARG A 326 -12.39 6.68 27.59
C ARG A 326 -11.52 7.05 26.40
N VAL A 327 -12.00 6.80 25.18
CA VAL A 327 -11.31 7.19 23.93
C VAL A 327 -11.00 8.68 23.93
N LYS A 328 -11.95 9.53 24.32
CA LYS A 328 -11.76 10.99 24.37
C LYS A 328 -10.70 11.42 25.38
N GLN A 329 -10.70 10.84 26.58
CA GLN A 329 -9.70 11.14 27.61
C GLN A 329 -8.30 10.65 27.23
N GLU A 330 -8.18 9.44 26.66
CA GLU A 330 -6.92 8.91 26.14
C GLU A 330 -6.39 9.77 24.97
N PHE A 331 -7.29 10.28 24.12
CA PHE A 331 -6.93 11.17 23.04
C PHE A 331 -6.44 12.54 23.52
N GLU A 332 -7.03 13.11 24.57
CA GLU A 332 -6.54 14.34 25.21
C GLU A 332 -5.11 14.18 25.75
N LYS A 333 -4.80 13.01 26.33
CA LYS A 333 -3.42 12.68 26.76
C LYS A 333 -2.45 12.69 25.59
N LEU A 334 -2.82 12.07 24.47
CA LEU A 334 -2.02 12.07 23.25
C LEU A 334 -1.74 13.50 22.74
N LEU A 335 -2.75 14.37 22.75
CA LEU A 335 -2.60 15.80 22.38
C LEU A 335 -1.70 16.57 23.35
N ALA A 336 -1.58 16.14 24.61
CA ALA A 336 -0.70 16.72 25.61
C ALA A 336 0.76 16.22 25.54
N ASP A 337 1.15 15.54 24.45
CA ASP A 337 2.45 14.85 24.32
C ASP A 337 2.67 13.74 25.36
N ASP A 338 1.60 13.14 25.88
CA ASP A 338 1.66 11.97 26.75
C ASP A 338 1.50 10.67 25.94
N CYS A 339 1.59 9.53 26.63
CA CYS A 339 1.37 8.20 26.05
C CYS A 339 0.08 7.54 26.53
N ILE A 340 -0.39 6.58 25.74
CA ILE A 340 -1.46 5.66 26.12
C ILE A 340 -0.95 4.23 26.07
N GLU A 341 -1.61 3.34 26.79
CA GLU A 341 -1.33 1.91 26.78
C GLU A 341 -2.50 1.19 26.12
N ALA A 342 -2.22 0.37 25.12
CA ALA A 342 -3.24 -0.39 24.40
C ALA A 342 -2.68 -1.76 23.97
N THR A 343 -3.57 -2.75 23.90
CA THR A 343 -3.28 -3.95 23.12
C THR A 343 -3.57 -3.65 21.65
N ILE A 344 -2.71 -4.13 20.75
CA ILE A 344 -2.83 -3.89 19.32
C ILE A 344 -3.20 -5.19 18.63
N ASP A 345 -4.28 -5.15 17.85
CA ASP A 345 -4.63 -6.20 16.91
C ASP A 345 -4.32 -5.72 15.48
N GLU A 346 -3.34 -6.37 14.87
CA GLU A 346 -2.95 -6.11 13.50
C GLU A 346 -3.95 -6.67 12.47
N GLN A 347 -4.88 -7.53 12.91
CA GLN A 347 -6.02 -8.00 12.15
C GLN A 347 -7.22 -7.12 12.46
N ILE A 348 -7.32 -5.97 11.80
CA ILE A 348 -8.41 -5.04 12.08
C ILE A 348 -9.72 -5.63 11.58
N ILE A 349 -10.58 -6.01 12.52
CA ILE A 349 -11.96 -6.40 12.27
C ILE A 349 -12.80 -5.13 12.28
N PHE A 350 -13.15 -4.65 11.09
CA PHE A 350 -13.80 -3.34 10.93
C PHE A 350 -15.17 -3.30 11.63
N ASP A 351 -15.93 -4.39 11.60
CA ASP A 351 -17.20 -4.55 12.32
C ASP A 351 -17.09 -4.39 13.85
N GLN A 352 -15.89 -4.55 14.42
CA GLN A 352 -15.61 -4.39 15.85
C GLN A 352 -15.02 -3.01 16.20
N LEU A 353 -14.83 -2.11 15.23
CA LEU A 353 -14.30 -0.76 15.50
C LEU A 353 -15.22 0.06 16.41
N THR A 354 -16.54 -0.16 16.31
CA THR A 354 -17.52 0.53 17.15
C THR A 354 -17.55 -0.09 18.56
N GLY A 355 -17.12 0.69 19.56
CA GLY A 355 -17.18 0.28 20.97
C GLY A 355 -15.95 -0.47 21.49
N ASN A 356 -14.91 -0.68 20.67
CA ASN A 356 -13.63 -1.24 21.10
C ASN A 356 -12.48 -0.20 20.96
N PRO A 357 -12.07 0.48 22.05
CA PRO A 357 -10.98 1.45 22.02
C PRO A 357 -9.67 0.89 21.43
N ASN A 358 -9.33 -0.37 21.71
CA ASN A 358 -8.09 -0.98 21.21
C ASN A 358 -8.12 -1.16 19.68
N ALA A 359 -9.28 -1.42 19.09
CA ALA A 359 -9.43 -1.48 17.64
C ALA A 359 -9.22 -0.11 16.99
N ILE A 360 -9.70 0.97 17.64
CA ILE A 360 -9.43 2.36 17.23
C ILE A 360 -7.93 2.65 17.28
N TRP A 361 -7.25 2.32 18.37
CA TRP A 361 -5.79 2.54 18.51
C TRP A 361 -4.97 1.73 17.50
N SER A 362 -5.37 0.49 17.23
CA SER A 362 -4.77 -0.35 16.19
C SER A 362 -4.89 0.29 14.81
N LEU A 363 -6.07 0.84 14.48
CA LEU A 363 -6.29 1.56 13.22
C LEU A 363 -5.46 2.84 13.13
N LEU A 364 -5.38 3.64 14.20
CA LEU A 364 -4.55 4.85 14.20
C LEU A 364 -3.06 4.53 14.04
N LEU A 365 -2.58 3.44 14.65
CA LEU A 365 -1.21 2.94 14.47
C LEU A 365 -0.96 2.48 13.02
N ALA A 366 -1.82 1.63 12.46
CA ALA A 366 -1.72 1.16 11.07
C ALA A 366 -1.78 2.32 10.06
N SER A 367 -2.56 3.35 10.38
CA SER A 367 -2.69 4.58 9.58
C SER A 367 -1.55 5.57 9.76
N GLY A 368 -0.61 5.31 10.69
CA GLY A 368 0.58 6.14 10.93
C GLY A 368 0.35 7.38 11.79
N TYR A 369 -0.80 7.50 12.46
CA TYR A 369 -1.08 8.59 13.40
C TYR A 369 -0.44 8.37 14.78
N LEU A 370 -0.24 7.11 15.13
CA LEU A 370 0.48 6.70 16.33
C LEU A 370 1.79 6.02 15.96
N LYS A 371 2.72 6.04 16.91
CA LYS A 371 3.95 5.24 16.90
C LYS A 371 4.06 4.44 18.19
N VAL A 372 4.76 3.31 18.10
CA VAL A 372 5.15 2.53 19.27
C VAL A 372 6.37 3.19 19.92
N ASP A 373 6.21 3.66 21.15
CA ASP A 373 7.29 4.21 21.98
C ASP A 373 8.10 3.08 22.64
N ARG A 374 7.39 2.12 23.22
CA ARG A 374 7.95 0.87 23.78
C ARG A 374 6.89 -0.21 23.85
N ILE A 375 7.35 -1.46 23.95
CA ILE A 375 6.50 -2.64 24.15
C ILE A 375 6.76 -3.14 25.57
N ILE A 376 5.69 -3.30 26.35
CA ILE A 376 5.72 -3.87 27.69
C ILE A 376 5.29 -5.33 27.56
N ARG A 377 6.20 -6.23 27.96
CA ARG A 377 5.96 -7.66 27.99
C ARG A 377 6.85 -8.28 29.08
N GLU A 378 6.24 -8.85 30.11
CA GLU A 378 7.00 -9.43 31.23
C GLU A 378 7.49 -10.83 30.88
N VAL A 379 6.62 -11.67 30.29
CA VAL A 379 6.99 -13.01 29.79
C VAL A 379 6.57 -13.25 28.33
N PRO A 380 7.26 -14.14 27.59
CA PRO A 380 6.95 -14.46 26.19
C PRO A 380 5.55 -15.02 25.92
N GLU A 381 4.80 -15.40 26.93
CA GLU A 381 3.41 -15.87 26.83
C GLU A 381 2.40 -14.73 26.95
N ASP A 382 2.77 -13.58 27.54
CA ASP A 382 1.87 -12.45 27.73
C ASP A 382 1.52 -11.80 26.39
N GLU A 383 0.29 -11.28 26.32
CA GLU A 383 -0.08 -10.34 25.27
C GLU A 383 0.72 -9.05 25.44
N PRO A 384 1.44 -8.59 24.39
CA PRO A 384 2.22 -7.37 24.48
C PRO A 384 1.30 -6.14 24.65
N VAL A 385 1.63 -5.30 25.62
CA VAL A 385 1.01 -3.98 25.78
C VAL A 385 1.90 -2.94 25.11
N TYR A 386 1.31 -2.16 24.22
CA TYR A 386 2.02 -1.15 23.45
C TYR A 386 1.82 0.22 24.10
N VAL A 387 2.93 0.89 24.38
CA VAL A 387 2.93 2.29 24.78
C VAL A 387 2.96 3.13 23.51
N LEU A 388 1.88 3.87 23.26
CA LEU A 388 1.66 4.61 22.02
C LEU A 388 1.74 6.12 22.25
N ARG A 389 2.28 6.83 21.26
CA ARG A 389 2.35 8.30 21.20
C ARG A 389 1.94 8.79 19.83
N LEU A 390 1.56 10.06 19.73
CA LEU A 390 1.43 10.71 18.42
C LEU A 390 2.78 10.65 17.69
N THR A 391 2.73 10.39 16.39
CA THR A 391 3.94 10.15 15.59
C THR A 391 4.90 11.33 15.63
N ASN A 392 4.39 12.53 15.30
CA ASN A 392 5.18 13.74 15.13
C ASN A 392 4.33 15.02 15.27
N PHE A 393 4.98 16.19 15.13
CA PHE A 393 4.32 17.48 15.25
C PHE A 393 3.28 17.74 14.15
N GLU A 394 3.51 17.24 12.93
CA GLU A 394 2.55 17.35 11.82
C GLU A 394 1.21 16.65 12.17
N VAL A 395 1.28 15.44 12.72
CA VAL A 395 0.08 14.70 13.19
C VAL A 395 -0.63 15.44 14.31
N LYS A 396 0.12 15.93 15.31
CA LYS A 396 -0.43 16.69 16.43
C LYS A 396 -1.20 17.93 15.94
N ARG A 397 -0.63 18.66 14.99
CA ARG A 397 -1.26 19.86 14.41
C ARG A 397 -2.59 19.54 13.73
N MET A 398 -2.69 18.42 13.02
CA MET A 398 -3.94 17.99 12.40
C MET A 398 -5.03 17.74 13.43
N PHE A 399 -4.73 16.99 14.47
CA PHE A 399 -5.73 16.64 15.48
C PHE A 399 -6.16 17.85 16.32
N TYR A 400 -5.31 18.85 16.54
CA TYR A 400 -5.75 20.11 17.14
C TYR A 400 -6.81 20.84 16.31
N GLY A 401 -6.77 20.72 14.97
CA GLY A 401 -7.80 21.31 14.10
C GLY A 401 -9.15 20.58 14.14
N MET A 402 -9.23 19.44 14.83
CA MET A 402 -10.44 18.61 14.93
C MET A 402 -11.21 18.80 16.24
N VAL A 403 -10.59 19.40 17.26
CA VAL A 403 -11.16 19.62 18.61
C VAL A 403 -11.85 20.98 18.68
#